data_AF-A0A2D4PNN8-F1
#
_entry.id   AF-A0A2D4PNN8-F1
#
_cell.length_a   1.000
_cell.length_b   1.000
_cell.length_c   1.000
_cell.angle_alpha   90.00
_cell.angle_beta   90.00
_cell.angle_gamma   90.00
#
_symmetry.space_group_name_H-M   'P 1'
#
loop_
_entity.id
_entity.type
_entity.pdbx_description
1 polymer ?
#
loop_
_entity_poly.entity_id
_entity_poly.type
_entity_poly.pdbx_seq_one_letter_code
_entity_poly.pdbx_strand_id
1 'polypeptide(L)'
;ELLEHCDVTCQAEIWSMFTAILRKSVRNLQTSTEVGLIEQVLLKMSTVDDMIADLLVDMLGVLASYSITVKELKLLFSMLRGENGIWPRHAVKLLSVLNQMPQRHGPDTFFNFPGCSAAAIALPPIAKWPYQNGFTLNTWFRMDPLNNINVDKDKPYLYCFRTSKGVGYSAHFVGNCLIVTSLKSKGKGFQHCVKYDFQPRKWYMISIVHIYNRWRNSEIRCYVNGQLVSYGDMAWHVNTNDSYDKCFLGSSETADANRVFCGQLGAVYVFTEALNPAQIFAVHQLGPGYKSTFKFKSESDIHLAEHHKQVLYDGKLASSIAFTYNAKATDAQLCLESSPKENPSIFVHSPHALMLQDVKAIVTHSIHSAIHSIGGIQVLFPLFAQLDNRQLHDSQVETTVW
;
A
#
# COMPACT_ATOMS: atom_id res chain seq x y z
N GLU A 1 20.57 14.00 20.66
CA GLU A 1 20.81 15.27 21.35
C GLU A 1 20.00 15.35 22.63
N LEU A 2 18.71 15.70 22.63
CA LEU A 2 17.97 15.82 23.92
C LEU A 2 17.93 14.53 24.76
N LEU A 3 17.69 13.36 24.14
CA LEU A 3 17.63 12.07 24.86
C LEU A 3 18.96 11.68 25.52
N GLU A 4 20.10 12.18 25.03
CA GLU A 4 21.42 11.88 25.60
C GLU A 4 21.62 12.54 26.97
N HIS A 5 20.80 13.54 27.30
CA HIS A 5 20.80 14.21 28.60
C HIS A 5 19.82 13.58 29.60
N CYS A 6 19.00 12.62 29.17
CA CYS A 6 18.06 11.91 30.02
C CYS A 6 18.73 10.68 30.67
N ASP A 7 18.25 10.26 31.83
CA ASP A 7 18.67 8.99 32.42
C ASP A 7 18.23 7.80 31.55
N VAL A 8 18.88 6.65 31.75
CA VAL A 8 18.68 5.46 30.91
C VAL A 8 17.24 4.93 30.98
N THR A 9 16.55 5.09 32.12
CA THR A 9 15.15 4.65 32.29
C THR A 9 14.23 5.49 31.41
N CYS A 10 14.37 6.82 31.48
CA CYS A 10 13.62 7.75 30.64
C CYS A 10 13.88 7.51 29.15
N GLN A 11 15.14 7.30 28.76
CA GLN A 11 15.48 6.94 27.37
C GLN A 11 14.77 5.64 26.94
N ALA A 12 14.78 4.62 27.79
CA ALA A 12 14.16 3.33 27.49
C ALA A 12 12.64 3.43 27.30
N GLU A 13 11.95 4.18 28.16
CA GLU A 13 10.51 4.42 28.04
C GLU A 13 10.17 5.12 26.71
N ILE A 14 10.94 6.14 26.34
CA ILE A 14 10.72 6.89 25.10
C ILE A 14 10.95 6.01 23.87
N TRP A 15 12.04 5.24 23.82
CA TRP A 15 12.32 4.36 22.68
C TRP A 15 11.32 3.21 22.56
N SER A 16 10.88 2.64 23.68
CA SER A 16 9.84 1.61 23.69
C SER A 16 8.51 2.16 23.17
N MET A 17 8.07 3.32 23.68
CA MET A 17 6.86 3.98 23.22
C MET A 17 6.94 4.35 21.73
N PHE A 18 8.07 4.90 21.30
CA PHE A 18 8.27 5.30 19.90
C PHE A 18 8.22 4.08 18.97
N THR A 19 8.84 2.97 19.34
CA THR A 19 8.78 1.72 18.58
C THR A 19 7.35 1.19 18.48
N ALA A 20 6.58 1.24 19.58
CA ALA A 20 5.17 0.85 19.58
C ALA A 20 4.32 1.75 18.65
N ILE A 21 4.63 3.04 18.58
CA ILE A 21 4.00 3.99 17.65
C ILE A 21 4.31 3.63 16.19
N LEU A 22 5.57 3.33 15.88
CA LEU A 22 6.01 2.96 14.53
C LEU A 22 5.33 1.67 14.04
N ARG A 23 5.27 0.63 14.88
CA ARG A 23 4.60 -0.65 14.54
C ARG A 23 3.13 -0.47 14.13
N LYS A 24 2.46 0.57 14.65
CA LYS A 24 1.03 0.81 14.42
C LYS A 24 0.74 1.79 13.28
N SER A 25 1.73 2.47 12.71
CA SER A 25 1.51 3.59 11.78
C SER A 25 2.49 3.57 10.60
N VAL A 26 1.98 3.18 9.43
CA VAL A 26 2.72 3.27 8.16
C VAL A 26 3.13 4.70 7.84
N ARG A 27 2.32 5.69 8.24
CA ARG A 27 2.66 7.11 8.09
C ARG A 27 3.91 7.47 8.90
N ASN A 28 4.00 7.00 10.14
CA ASN A 28 5.13 7.31 11.01
C ASN A 28 6.39 6.58 10.53
N LEU A 29 6.24 5.34 10.03
CA LEU A 29 7.32 4.62 9.35
C LEU A 29 7.84 5.41 8.14
N GLN A 30 6.92 5.86 7.27
CA GLN A 30 7.28 6.67 6.10
C GLN A 30 8.02 7.95 6.47
N THR A 31 7.49 8.74 7.41
CA THR A 31 8.15 9.98 7.85
C THR A 31 9.51 9.69 8.48
N SER A 32 9.65 8.59 9.24
CA SER A 32 10.94 8.19 9.84
C SER A 32 11.97 7.78 8.78
N THR A 33 11.54 7.10 7.72
CA THR A 33 12.40 6.79 6.56
C THR A 33 12.78 8.06 5.80
N GLU A 34 11.85 9.01 5.58
CA GLU A 34 12.13 10.27 4.87
C GLU A 34 13.19 11.13 5.58
N VAL A 35 13.25 11.09 6.91
CA VAL A 35 14.29 11.81 7.69
C VAL A 35 15.58 10.99 7.90
N GLY A 36 15.68 9.79 7.33
CA GLY A 36 16.87 8.93 7.44
C GLY A 36 17.12 8.39 8.84
N LEU A 37 16.05 8.04 9.59
CA LEU A 37 16.18 7.61 10.98
C LEU A 37 17.05 6.36 11.16
N ILE A 38 17.00 5.40 10.22
CA ILE A 38 17.85 4.20 10.26
C ILE A 38 19.32 4.60 10.28
N GLU A 39 19.73 5.49 9.37
CA GLU A 39 21.11 5.99 9.31
C GLU A 39 21.52 6.67 10.63
N GLN A 40 20.69 7.57 11.15
CA GLN A 40 20.97 8.30 12.38
C GLN A 40 21.15 7.38 13.60
N VAL A 41 20.33 6.33 13.69
CA VAL A 41 20.40 5.36 14.79
C VAL A 41 21.62 4.46 14.65
N LEU A 42 21.93 3.98 13.44
CA LEU A 42 23.12 3.16 13.19
C LEU A 42 24.41 3.91 13.53
N LEU A 43 24.51 5.20 13.21
CA LEU A 43 25.68 6.03 13.52
C LEU A 43 25.92 6.22 15.02
N LYS A 44 24.88 6.10 15.85
CA LYS A 44 24.98 6.21 17.32
C LYS A 44 25.09 4.87 18.01
N MET A 45 24.99 3.77 17.28
CA MET A 45 24.89 2.44 17.88
C MET A 45 26.13 2.09 18.72
N SER A 46 27.34 2.51 18.33
CA SER A 46 28.55 2.19 19.10
C SER A 46 28.65 2.90 20.46
N THR A 47 27.91 4.00 20.67
CA THR A 47 28.01 4.82 21.89
C THR A 47 26.92 4.54 22.90
N VAL A 48 25.83 3.86 22.52
CA VAL A 48 24.70 3.60 23.41
C VAL A 48 24.96 2.46 24.39
N ASP A 49 24.33 2.57 25.56
CA ASP A 49 24.29 1.52 26.58
C ASP A 49 23.61 0.24 26.06
N ASP A 50 23.95 -0.90 26.66
CA ASP A 50 23.46 -2.22 26.25
C ASP A 50 21.92 -2.33 26.29
N MET A 51 21.26 -1.74 27.30
CA MET A 51 19.80 -1.77 27.40
C MET A 51 19.13 -0.94 26.29
N ILE A 52 19.69 0.24 26.00
CA ILE A 52 19.18 1.12 24.94
C ILE A 52 19.43 0.51 23.57
N ALA A 53 20.57 -0.17 23.40
CA ALA A 53 20.89 -0.90 22.19
C ALA A 53 19.83 -1.94 21.82
N ASP A 54 19.28 -2.70 22.78
CA ASP A 54 18.22 -3.67 22.49
C ASP A 54 16.95 -3.01 21.95
N LEU A 55 16.57 -1.87 22.52
CA LEU A 55 15.39 -1.11 22.09
C LEU A 55 15.59 -0.49 20.69
N LEU A 56 16.79 0.03 20.42
CA LEU A 56 17.12 0.58 19.10
C LEU A 56 17.19 -0.52 18.04
N VAL A 57 17.69 -1.71 18.37
CA VAL A 57 17.71 -2.87 17.47
C VAL A 57 16.28 -3.31 17.12
N ASP A 58 15.38 -3.35 18.10
CA ASP A 58 13.96 -3.65 17.84
C ASP A 58 13.33 -2.62 16.89
N MET A 59 13.57 -1.33 17.16
CA MET A 59 13.11 -0.24 16.30
C MET A 59 13.70 -0.30 14.89
N LEU A 60 15.00 -0.58 14.76
CA LEU A 60 15.67 -0.76 13.48
C LEU A 60 15.06 -1.91 12.69
N GLY A 61 14.72 -3.03 13.35
CA GLY A 61 14.02 -4.14 12.74
C GLY A 61 12.67 -3.72 12.15
N VAL A 62 11.89 -2.95 12.92
CA VAL A 62 10.61 -2.38 12.46
C VAL A 62 10.81 -1.47 11.24
N LEU A 63 11.72 -0.51 11.31
CA LEU A 63 11.97 0.44 10.22
C LEU A 63 12.49 -0.25 8.95
N ALA A 64 13.47 -1.14 9.09
CA ALA A 64 14.10 -1.81 7.96
C ALA A 64 13.21 -2.89 7.32
N SER A 65 12.28 -3.48 8.08
CA SER A 65 11.22 -4.34 7.51
C SER A 65 10.24 -3.54 6.63
N TYR A 66 10.07 -2.25 6.91
CA TYR A 66 9.27 -1.34 6.09
C TYR A 66 10.03 -0.86 4.85
N SER A 67 11.23 -0.30 5.02
CA SER A 67 12.09 0.13 3.91
C SER A 67 13.53 0.28 4.36
N ILE A 68 14.47 -0.18 3.54
CA ILE A 68 15.90 0.06 3.73
C ILE A 68 16.59 0.41 2.41
N THR A 69 17.30 1.52 2.39
CA THR A 69 18.07 1.96 1.23
C THR A 69 19.39 1.19 1.11
N VAL A 70 19.99 1.22 -0.08
CA VAL A 70 21.35 0.65 -0.29
C VAL A 70 22.39 1.30 0.62
N LYS A 71 22.26 2.61 0.88
CA LYS A 71 23.16 3.35 1.78
C LYS A 71 23.05 2.84 3.21
N GLU A 72 21.83 2.75 3.74
CA GLU A 72 21.58 2.25 5.10
C GLU A 72 21.98 0.78 5.26
N LEU A 73 21.74 -0.06 4.24
CA LEU A 73 22.17 -1.46 4.26
C LEU A 73 23.70 -1.58 4.31
N LYS A 74 24.42 -0.80 3.50
CA LYS A 74 25.89 -0.77 3.53
C LYS A 74 26.40 -0.29 4.89
N LEU A 75 25.74 0.69 5.50
CA LEU A 75 26.07 1.17 6.83
C LEU A 75 25.87 0.06 7.87
N LEU A 76 24.72 -0.63 7.86
CA LEU A 76 24.48 -1.77 8.74
C LEU A 76 25.56 -2.85 8.57
N PHE A 77 25.91 -3.23 7.35
CA PHE A 77 26.97 -4.21 7.10
C PHE A 77 28.34 -3.74 7.57
N SER A 78 28.63 -2.44 7.50
CA SER A 78 29.88 -1.90 8.05
C SER A 78 29.95 -2.05 9.58
N MET A 79 28.82 -1.95 10.27
CA MET A 79 28.71 -2.19 11.73
C MET A 79 28.82 -3.68 12.08
N LEU A 80 28.72 -4.56 11.08
CA LEU A 80 28.90 -6.01 11.21
C LEU A 80 30.27 -6.48 10.73
N ARG A 81 31.22 -5.56 10.52
CA ARG A 81 32.58 -5.91 10.12
C ARG A 81 33.48 -5.99 11.35
N GLY A 82 33.83 -7.21 11.73
CA GLY A 82 34.86 -7.47 12.73
C GLY A 82 36.26 -7.14 12.24
N GLU A 83 37.10 -6.75 13.19
CA GLU A 83 38.51 -6.45 12.99
C GLU A 83 39.34 -7.25 14.00
N ASN A 84 40.44 -7.85 13.53
CA ASN A 84 41.36 -8.62 14.38
C ASN A 84 40.70 -9.72 15.24
N GLY A 85 39.68 -10.39 14.70
CA GLY A 85 38.96 -11.45 15.42
C GLY A 85 37.92 -10.95 16.43
N ILE A 86 37.60 -9.65 16.43
CA ILE A 86 36.69 -9.02 17.39
C ILE A 86 35.53 -8.37 16.64
N TRP A 87 34.30 -8.65 17.08
CA TRP A 87 33.09 -7.98 16.61
C TRP A 87 32.98 -6.58 17.20
N PRO A 88 32.50 -5.58 16.42
CA PRO A 88 32.18 -4.26 16.96
C PRO A 88 31.12 -4.36 18.08
N ARG A 89 31.08 -3.34 18.94
CA ARG A 89 30.07 -3.25 20.01
C ARG A 89 28.67 -3.37 19.41
N HIS A 90 27.83 -4.19 20.04
CA HIS A 90 26.44 -4.48 19.65
C HIS A 90 26.24 -5.18 18.29
N ALA A 91 27.30 -5.62 17.61
CA ALA A 91 27.16 -6.24 16.30
C ALA A 91 26.30 -7.51 16.30
N VAL A 92 26.41 -8.37 17.32
CA VAL A 92 25.54 -9.56 17.45
C VAL A 92 24.07 -9.15 17.61
N LYS A 93 23.77 -8.06 18.33
CA LYS A 93 22.41 -7.53 18.43
C LYS A 93 21.91 -7.06 17.06
N LEU A 94 22.75 -6.35 16.30
CA LEU A 94 22.42 -5.88 14.94
C LEU A 94 22.17 -7.02 13.93
N LEU A 95 22.77 -8.20 14.10
CA LEU A 95 22.44 -9.37 13.28
C LEU A 95 20.96 -9.75 13.38
N SER A 96 20.32 -9.53 14.53
CA SER A 96 18.88 -9.81 14.69
C SER A 96 18.00 -8.93 13.80
N VAL A 97 18.45 -7.72 13.45
CA VAL A 97 17.75 -6.83 12.51
C VAL A 97 17.63 -7.51 11.15
N LEU A 98 18.69 -8.17 10.67
CA LEU A 98 18.69 -8.89 9.39
C LEU A 98 17.66 -10.01 9.32
N ASN A 99 17.30 -10.61 10.47
CA ASN A 99 16.25 -11.63 10.54
C ASN A 99 14.83 -11.02 10.44
N GLN A 100 14.67 -9.76 10.84
CA GLN A 100 13.39 -9.06 10.79
C GLN A 100 13.12 -8.41 9.42
N MET A 101 14.16 -7.94 8.70
CA MET A 101 13.98 -7.23 7.43
C MET A 101 13.19 -7.99 6.34
N PRO A 102 13.30 -9.33 6.19
CA PRO A 102 12.50 -10.08 5.24
C PRO A 102 11.01 -10.16 5.60
N GLN A 103 10.64 -9.89 6.86
CA GLN A 103 9.27 -9.99 7.38
C GLN A 103 8.45 -8.74 7.02
N ARG A 104 8.38 -8.44 5.73
CA ARG A 104 7.70 -7.27 5.21
C ARG A 104 6.17 -7.45 5.25
N HIS A 105 5.45 -6.38 5.57
CA HIS A 105 3.99 -6.34 5.53
C HIS A 105 3.48 -5.35 4.47
N GLY A 106 2.64 -5.85 3.55
CA GLY A 106 2.01 -5.04 2.51
C GLY A 106 2.87 -4.83 1.26
N PRO A 107 2.41 -4.01 0.30
CA PRO A 107 3.09 -3.79 -0.97
C PRO A 107 4.37 -2.95 -0.83
N ASP A 108 5.21 -3.02 -1.86
CA ASP A 108 6.42 -2.19 -2.05
C ASP A 108 6.11 -0.81 -2.65
N THR A 109 4.96 -0.68 -3.31
CA THR A 109 4.52 0.55 -3.95
C THR A 109 3.04 0.80 -3.71
N PHE A 110 2.66 2.01 -3.29
CA PHE A 110 1.27 2.39 -3.04
C PHE A 110 1.08 3.90 -3.09
N PHE A 111 -0.13 4.34 -3.39
CA PHE A 111 -0.54 5.73 -3.21
C PHE A 111 -0.88 5.95 -1.73
N ASN A 112 -0.37 7.03 -1.13
CA ASN A 112 -0.65 7.40 0.25
C ASN A 112 -1.50 8.67 0.29
N PHE A 113 -2.69 8.55 0.89
CA PHE A 113 -3.64 9.63 1.06
C PHE A 113 -3.59 10.17 2.49
N PRO A 114 -3.29 11.46 2.68
CA PRO A 114 -3.07 12.04 4.01
C PRO A 114 -4.36 12.26 4.82
N GLY A 115 -5.54 12.26 4.17
CA GLY A 115 -6.81 12.61 4.81
C GLY A 115 -7.00 14.12 5.06
N CYS A 116 -6.24 14.98 4.37
CA CYS A 116 -6.43 16.43 4.42
C CYS A 116 -7.35 16.92 3.29
N SER A 117 -7.94 18.10 3.46
CA SER A 117 -8.89 18.67 2.49
C SER A 117 -8.28 18.73 1.08
N ALA A 118 -9.10 18.42 0.08
CA ALA A 118 -8.70 18.35 -1.33
C ALA A 118 -7.61 17.32 -1.70
N ALA A 119 -7.21 16.42 -0.78
CA ALA A 119 -6.36 15.26 -1.10
C ALA A 119 -7.11 14.25 -1.96
N ALA A 120 -6.64 14.04 -3.20
CA ALA A 120 -7.25 13.14 -4.16
C ALA A 120 -6.28 12.78 -5.30
N ILE A 121 -6.62 11.76 -6.08
CA ILE A 121 -6.09 11.60 -7.43
C ILE A 121 -7.21 11.95 -8.40
N ALA A 122 -7.08 13.07 -9.10
CA ALA A 122 -8.06 13.55 -10.07
C ALA A 122 -7.83 12.87 -11.43
N LEU A 123 -8.87 12.23 -11.97
CA LEU A 123 -8.82 11.56 -13.25
C LEU A 123 -9.30 12.52 -14.36
N PRO A 124 -8.76 12.38 -15.58
CA PRO A 124 -9.25 13.14 -16.72
C PRO A 124 -10.68 12.70 -17.09
N PRO A 125 -11.45 13.54 -17.83
CA PRO A 125 -12.81 13.23 -18.20
C PRO A 125 -12.91 11.94 -19.01
N ILE A 126 -13.81 11.05 -18.60
CA ILE A 126 -14.06 9.76 -19.26
C ILE A 126 -15.20 9.95 -20.26
N ALA A 127 -14.91 9.74 -21.55
CA ALA A 127 -15.85 9.92 -22.66
C ALA A 127 -16.76 8.70 -22.87
N LYS A 128 -16.20 7.49 -22.67
CA LYS A 128 -16.88 6.22 -22.94
C LYS A 128 -16.95 5.39 -21.68
N TRP A 129 -18.11 4.82 -21.40
CA TRP A 129 -18.30 3.91 -20.27
C TRP A 129 -18.80 2.54 -20.75
N PRO A 130 -18.37 1.42 -20.15
CA PRO A 130 -18.78 0.07 -20.54
C PRO A 130 -20.23 -0.26 -20.12
N TYR A 131 -21.21 0.34 -20.80
CA TYR A 131 -22.64 0.14 -20.50
C TYR A 131 -23.21 -1.21 -20.97
N GLN A 132 -22.49 -1.96 -21.82
CA GLN A 132 -23.00 -3.21 -22.39
C GLN A 132 -22.62 -4.44 -21.55
N ASN A 133 -21.35 -4.57 -21.19
CA ASN A 133 -20.81 -5.79 -20.57
C ASN A 133 -20.73 -5.71 -19.04
N GLY A 134 -21.19 -4.59 -18.46
CA GLY A 134 -20.87 -4.26 -17.08
C GLY A 134 -19.42 -3.83 -16.93
N PHE A 135 -18.97 -3.69 -15.69
CA PHE A 135 -17.59 -3.31 -15.39
C PHE A 135 -17.18 -3.79 -14.01
N THR A 136 -15.87 -3.83 -13.78
CA THR A 136 -15.33 -4.19 -12.47
C THR A 136 -14.31 -3.16 -12.04
N LEU A 137 -14.49 -2.57 -10.87
CA LEU A 137 -13.41 -1.86 -10.20
C LEU A 137 -12.70 -2.82 -9.25
N ASN A 138 -11.38 -2.87 -9.32
CA ASN A 138 -10.57 -3.70 -8.46
C ASN A 138 -9.37 -2.93 -7.90
N THR A 139 -9.18 -2.96 -6.59
CA THR A 139 -7.98 -2.39 -5.96
C THR A 139 -7.70 -3.03 -4.60
N TRP A 140 -6.46 -2.89 -4.14
CA TRP A 140 -6.09 -3.10 -2.75
C TRP A 140 -6.15 -1.77 -2.01
N PHE A 141 -6.73 -1.75 -0.82
CA PHE A 141 -6.72 -0.57 0.04
C PHE A 141 -6.41 -0.92 1.49
N ARG A 142 -5.91 0.08 2.21
CA ARG A 142 -5.72 0.04 3.66
C ARG A 142 -6.19 1.37 4.22
N MET A 143 -7.22 1.36 5.06
CA MET A 143 -7.66 2.57 5.75
C MET A 143 -6.72 2.90 6.89
N ASP A 144 -6.45 4.18 7.09
CA ASP A 144 -5.70 4.67 8.25
C ASP A 144 -6.37 5.95 8.78
N PRO A 145 -7.63 5.84 9.27
CA PRO A 145 -8.40 7.00 9.68
C PRO A 145 -7.66 7.76 10.78
N LEU A 146 -7.73 9.09 10.72
CA LEU A 146 -7.26 9.95 11.79
C LEU A 146 -8.12 9.69 13.03
N ASN A 147 -7.53 9.80 14.22
CA ASN A 147 -8.26 9.74 15.49
C ASN A 147 -9.15 10.99 15.62
N ASN A 148 -10.23 11.06 14.85
CA ASN A 148 -11.18 12.16 14.85
C ASN A 148 -12.45 11.75 15.60
N ILE A 149 -12.97 12.67 16.40
CA ILE A 149 -14.17 12.51 17.25
C ILE A 149 -15.46 12.38 16.39
N ASN A 150 -15.39 12.64 15.08
CA ASN A 150 -16.54 12.75 14.17
C ASN A 150 -16.69 11.60 13.16
N VAL A 151 -16.24 10.38 13.47
CA VAL A 151 -16.27 9.20 12.57
C VAL A 151 -17.65 8.96 11.94
N ASP A 152 -18.74 9.26 12.66
CA ASP A 152 -20.12 9.04 12.19
C ASP A 152 -20.59 10.04 11.12
N LYS A 153 -19.92 11.20 10.98
CA LYS A 153 -20.26 12.23 9.98
C LYS A 153 -19.39 12.15 8.73
N ASP A 154 -18.20 11.58 8.87
CA ASP A 154 -17.24 11.48 7.78
C ASP A 154 -17.69 10.40 6.78
N LYS A 155 -17.50 10.69 5.50
CA LYS A 155 -17.82 9.81 4.38
C LYS A 155 -16.63 9.72 3.44
N PRO A 156 -15.49 9.17 3.87
CA PRO A 156 -14.29 9.14 3.03
C PRO A 156 -14.54 8.29 1.78
N TYR A 157 -14.29 8.85 0.61
CA TYR A 157 -14.54 8.18 -0.67
C TYR A 157 -13.35 7.34 -1.10
N LEU A 158 -13.58 6.07 -1.45
CA LEU A 158 -12.57 5.25 -2.12
C LEU A 158 -12.40 5.71 -3.58
N TYR A 159 -13.52 5.94 -4.26
CA TYR A 159 -13.56 6.53 -5.60
C TYR A 159 -14.89 7.25 -5.85
N CYS A 160 -14.87 8.18 -6.79
CA CYS A 160 -16.04 8.88 -7.30
C CYS A 160 -15.89 9.08 -8.80
N PHE A 161 -16.79 8.54 -9.62
CA PHE A 161 -16.85 8.74 -11.06
C PHE A 161 -18.21 9.33 -11.40
N ARG A 162 -18.27 10.65 -11.60
CA ARG A 162 -19.51 11.40 -11.79
C ARG A 162 -19.43 12.28 -13.02
N THR A 163 -20.59 12.56 -13.60
CA THR A 163 -20.78 13.71 -14.49
C THR A 163 -21.05 14.97 -13.68
N SER A 164 -20.95 16.14 -14.30
CA SER A 164 -21.31 17.43 -13.72
C SER A 164 -22.76 17.51 -13.22
N LYS A 165 -23.65 16.65 -13.74
CA LYS A 165 -25.05 16.50 -13.28
C LYS A 165 -25.21 15.55 -12.08
N GLY A 166 -24.12 14.97 -11.57
CA GLY A 166 -24.10 14.04 -10.45
C GLY A 166 -24.48 12.59 -10.80
N VAL A 167 -24.60 12.26 -12.08
CA VAL A 167 -24.89 10.90 -12.56
C VAL A 167 -23.60 10.08 -12.50
N GLY A 168 -23.68 8.81 -12.10
CA GLY A 168 -22.50 7.92 -12.12
C GLY A 168 -22.36 7.01 -10.90
N TYR A 169 -21.13 6.72 -10.51
CA TYR A 169 -20.77 5.69 -9.53
C TYR A 169 -19.84 6.26 -8.48
N SER A 170 -19.93 5.79 -7.24
CA SER A 170 -18.97 6.11 -6.20
C SER A 170 -18.98 5.04 -5.12
N ALA A 171 -17.91 4.93 -4.35
CA ALA A 171 -17.90 4.15 -3.12
C ALA A 171 -17.28 4.98 -2.00
N HIS A 172 -17.95 5.01 -0.84
CA HIS A 172 -17.50 5.74 0.35
C HIS A 172 -17.72 4.90 1.61
N PHE A 173 -16.94 5.15 2.65
CA PHE A 173 -17.12 4.47 3.92
C PHE A 173 -18.13 5.20 4.80
N VAL A 174 -18.87 4.44 5.58
CA VAL A 174 -19.68 4.91 6.71
C VAL A 174 -19.34 3.99 7.88
N GLY A 175 -18.66 4.54 8.89
CA GLY A 175 -17.94 3.71 9.87
C GLY A 175 -16.93 2.81 9.16
N ASN A 176 -17.00 1.50 9.42
CA ASN A 176 -16.14 0.49 8.80
C ASN A 176 -16.74 -0.19 7.57
N CYS A 177 -17.94 0.21 7.12
CA CYS A 177 -18.64 -0.41 6.00
C CYS A 177 -18.45 0.42 4.72
N LEU A 178 -18.24 -0.25 3.58
CA LEU A 178 -18.18 0.39 2.28
C LEU A 178 -19.58 0.47 1.66
N ILE A 179 -20.00 1.67 1.25
CA ILE A 179 -21.27 1.92 0.57
C ILE A 179 -21.01 2.23 -0.90
N VAL A 180 -21.45 1.35 -1.80
CA VAL A 180 -21.38 1.57 -3.25
C VAL A 180 -22.67 2.26 -3.71
N THR A 181 -22.53 3.36 -4.44
CA THR A 181 -23.66 4.20 -4.87
C THR A 181 -23.65 4.39 -6.38
N SER A 182 -24.72 3.99 -7.03
CA SER A 182 -25.02 4.25 -8.45
C SER A 182 -26.13 5.30 -8.51
N LEU A 183 -25.92 6.46 -9.14
CA LEU A 183 -26.97 7.49 -9.29
C LEU A 183 -27.33 7.66 -10.76
N LYS A 184 -28.64 7.65 -11.03
CA LYS A 184 -29.22 7.98 -12.34
C LYS A 184 -29.50 9.47 -12.51
N SER A 185 -29.63 10.19 -11.41
CA SER A 185 -29.76 11.65 -11.33
C SER A 185 -29.29 12.12 -9.96
N LYS A 186 -28.98 13.41 -9.81
CA LYS A 186 -28.52 13.97 -8.52
C LYS A 186 -29.46 13.56 -7.37
N GLY A 187 -28.89 12.90 -6.35
CA GLY A 187 -29.61 12.45 -5.15
C GLY A 187 -30.59 11.28 -5.34
N LYS A 188 -30.79 10.76 -6.56
CA LYS A 188 -31.67 9.60 -6.81
C LYS A 188 -30.87 8.45 -7.41
N GLY A 189 -30.83 7.34 -6.69
CA GLY A 189 -30.12 6.17 -7.17
C GLY A 189 -30.24 4.95 -6.27
N PHE A 190 -29.32 4.02 -6.45
CA PHE A 190 -29.20 2.77 -5.74
C PHE A 190 -27.96 2.82 -4.85
N GLN A 191 -28.10 2.37 -3.60
CA GLN A 191 -26.99 2.23 -2.66
C GLN A 191 -26.94 0.78 -2.18
N HIS A 192 -25.74 0.20 -2.23
CA HIS A 192 -25.46 -1.13 -1.75
C HIS A 192 -24.43 -1.08 -0.63
N CYS A 193 -24.79 -1.59 0.54
CA CYS A 193 -23.87 -1.75 1.65
C CYS A 193 -23.10 -3.06 1.49
N VAL A 194 -21.77 -2.97 1.36
CA VAL A 194 -20.91 -4.14 1.37
C VAL A 194 -20.95 -4.74 2.78
N LYS A 195 -21.48 -5.97 2.89
CA LYS A 195 -21.66 -6.68 4.17
C LYS A 195 -20.33 -7.23 4.70
N TYR A 196 -19.39 -6.34 4.97
CA TYR A 196 -18.06 -6.65 5.50
C TYR A 196 -17.56 -5.52 6.39
N ASP A 197 -17.02 -5.87 7.56
CA ASP A 197 -16.49 -4.93 8.55
C ASP A 197 -14.98 -4.71 8.31
N PHE A 198 -14.64 -3.63 7.62
CA PHE A 198 -13.25 -3.33 7.27
C PHE A 198 -12.50 -2.74 8.46
N GLN A 199 -11.63 -3.55 9.06
CA GLN A 199 -10.78 -3.08 10.15
C GLN A 199 -9.73 -2.07 9.64
N PRO A 200 -9.55 -0.93 10.30
CA PRO A 200 -8.45 -0.01 10.01
C PRO A 200 -7.09 -0.72 10.01
N ARG A 201 -6.15 -0.16 9.27
CA ARG A 201 -4.73 -0.52 9.25
C ARG A 201 -4.41 -1.92 8.72
N LYS A 202 -5.38 -2.59 8.12
CA LYS A 202 -5.24 -3.86 7.41
C LYS A 202 -5.49 -3.67 5.91
N TRP A 203 -4.74 -4.41 5.10
CA TRP A 203 -4.92 -4.44 3.65
C TRP A 203 -6.09 -5.36 3.26
N TYR A 204 -6.94 -4.87 2.36
CA TYR A 204 -8.01 -5.64 1.75
C TYR A 204 -8.01 -5.42 0.25
N MET A 205 -8.26 -6.49 -0.50
CA MET A 205 -8.65 -6.38 -1.89
C MET A 205 -10.16 -6.21 -1.95
N ILE A 206 -10.64 -5.21 -2.69
CA ILE A 206 -12.04 -5.03 -3.01
C ILE A 206 -12.22 -5.13 -4.52
N SER A 207 -13.17 -5.97 -4.94
CA SER A 207 -13.65 -6.01 -6.31
C SER A 207 -15.15 -5.71 -6.34
N ILE A 208 -15.53 -4.64 -7.02
CA ILE A 208 -16.92 -4.21 -7.19
C ILE A 208 -17.31 -4.48 -8.63
N VAL A 209 -18.14 -5.50 -8.82
CA VAL A 209 -18.58 -6.00 -10.12
C VAL A 209 -20.00 -5.49 -10.38
N HIS A 210 -20.15 -4.66 -11.40
CA HIS A 210 -21.44 -4.24 -11.92
C HIS A 210 -21.78 -5.13 -13.11
N ILE A 211 -22.83 -5.94 -12.99
CA ILE A 211 -23.32 -6.86 -14.02
C ILE A 211 -24.54 -6.23 -14.67
N TYR A 212 -24.48 -5.97 -15.98
CA TYR A 212 -25.60 -5.38 -16.71
C TYR A 212 -26.36 -6.43 -17.51
N ASN A 213 -27.65 -6.53 -17.21
CA ASN A 213 -28.56 -7.49 -17.84
C ASN A 213 -29.58 -6.73 -18.69
N ARG A 214 -29.85 -7.25 -19.90
CA ARG A 214 -30.81 -6.65 -20.84
C ARG A 214 -32.26 -7.09 -20.57
N TRP A 215 -32.43 -8.33 -20.11
CA TRP A 215 -33.74 -8.99 -19.94
C TRP A 215 -34.11 -9.28 -18.48
N ARG A 216 -33.23 -8.92 -17.55
CA ARG A 216 -33.35 -9.14 -16.11
C ARG A 216 -32.84 -7.90 -15.39
N ASN A 217 -33.02 -7.85 -14.06
CA ASN A 217 -32.36 -6.82 -13.26
C ASN A 217 -30.84 -6.92 -13.43
N SER A 218 -30.18 -5.77 -13.52
CA SER A 218 -28.73 -5.69 -13.35
C SER A 218 -28.37 -6.05 -11.90
N GLU A 219 -27.11 -6.37 -11.64
CA GLU A 219 -26.65 -6.78 -10.32
C GLU A 219 -25.39 -6.03 -9.94
N ILE A 220 -25.17 -5.88 -8.64
CA ILE A 220 -23.87 -5.57 -8.06
C ILE A 220 -23.40 -6.77 -7.26
N ARG A 221 -22.11 -7.12 -7.38
CA ARG A 221 -21.46 -8.12 -6.54
C ARG A 221 -20.17 -7.55 -6.00
N CYS A 222 -19.99 -7.63 -4.69
CA CYS A 222 -18.80 -7.13 -4.01
C CYS A 222 -18.02 -8.29 -3.40
N TYR A 223 -16.75 -8.37 -3.75
CA TYR A 223 -15.83 -9.38 -3.29
C TYR A 223 -14.77 -8.75 -2.42
N VAL A 224 -14.48 -9.35 -1.27
CA VAL A 224 -13.38 -8.96 -0.39
C VAL A 224 -12.39 -10.11 -0.34
N ASN A 225 -11.12 -9.81 -0.58
CA ASN A 225 -10.03 -10.80 -0.58
C ASN A 225 -10.32 -12.03 -1.46
N GLY A 226 -10.87 -11.78 -2.65
CA GLY A 226 -11.21 -12.83 -3.62
C GLY A 226 -12.52 -13.57 -3.36
N GLN A 227 -13.23 -13.30 -2.26
CA GLN A 227 -14.46 -14.01 -1.87
C GLN A 227 -15.69 -13.11 -1.97
N LEU A 228 -16.81 -13.64 -2.46
CA LEU A 228 -18.07 -12.91 -2.53
C LEU A 228 -18.61 -12.67 -1.11
N VAL A 229 -18.82 -11.41 -0.73
CA VAL A 229 -19.33 -11.05 0.60
C VAL A 229 -20.72 -10.43 0.56
N SER A 230 -21.10 -9.81 -0.57
CA SER A 230 -22.44 -9.24 -0.73
C SER A 230 -22.80 -9.08 -2.20
N TYR A 231 -24.10 -9.07 -2.46
CA TYR A 231 -24.68 -8.80 -3.77
C TYR A 231 -26.01 -8.08 -3.61
N GLY A 232 -26.47 -7.43 -4.66
CA GLY A 232 -27.74 -6.72 -4.68
C GLY A 232 -28.28 -6.54 -6.10
N ASP A 233 -29.60 -6.58 -6.22
CA ASP A 233 -30.27 -6.37 -7.49
C ASP A 233 -30.46 -4.88 -7.75
N MET A 234 -30.14 -4.47 -8.97
CA MET A 234 -30.30 -3.11 -9.46
C MET A 234 -31.27 -3.14 -10.64
N ALA A 235 -32.49 -2.64 -10.44
CA ALA A 235 -33.55 -2.67 -11.45
C ALA A 235 -33.24 -1.87 -12.73
N TRP A 236 -32.14 -1.13 -12.76
CA TRP A 236 -31.70 -0.27 -13.86
C TRP A 236 -30.17 -0.13 -13.80
N HIS A 237 -29.51 0.18 -14.92
CA HIS A 237 -28.10 0.59 -14.93
C HIS A 237 -28.00 2.10 -15.09
N VAL A 238 -26.89 2.69 -14.66
CA VAL A 238 -26.63 4.11 -14.94
C VAL A 238 -26.31 4.22 -16.43
N ASN A 239 -27.02 5.12 -17.12
CA ASN A 239 -26.80 5.42 -18.53
C ASN A 239 -26.84 6.94 -18.72
N THR A 240 -25.84 7.49 -19.37
CA THR A 240 -25.72 8.91 -19.69
C THR A 240 -24.85 9.10 -20.92
N ASN A 241 -25.18 10.13 -21.70
CA ASN A 241 -24.40 10.58 -22.86
C ASN A 241 -23.34 11.64 -22.47
N ASP A 242 -23.44 12.21 -21.27
CA ASP A 242 -22.44 13.15 -20.75
C ASP A 242 -21.16 12.40 -20.37
N SER A 243 -20.00 13.06 -20.53
CA SER A 243 -18.73 12.57 -20.01
C SER A 243 -18.70 12.59 -18.48
N TYR A 244 -17.95 11.66 -17.89
CA TYR A 244 -17.67 11.66 -16.47
C TYR A 244 -16.49 12.59 -16.20
N ASP A 245 -16.78 13.85 -15.91
CA ASP A 245 -15.84 14.96 -15.73
C ASP A 245 -15.54 15.29 -14.26
N LYS A 246 -16.16 14.57 -13.33
CA LYS A 246 -15.92 14.63 -11.88
C LYS A 246 -15.45 13.27 -11.38
N CYS A 247 -14.23 12.91 -11.76
CA CYS A 247 -13.62 11.61 -11.47
C CYS A 247 -12.43 11.74 -10.51
N PHE A 248 -12.49 11.03 -9.39
CA PHE A 248 -11.50 11.09 -8.32
C PHE A 248 -11.29 9.71 -7.68
N LEU A 249 -10.05 9.42 -7.30
CA LEU A 249 -9.73 8.38 -6.33
C LEU A 249 -9.42 9.05 -4.99
N GLY A 250 -9.88 8.43 -3.90
CA GLY A 250 -9.65 8.92 -2.55
C GLY A 250 -10.44 10.17 -2.17
N SER A 251 -11.42 10.61 -2.98
CA SER A 251 -12.24 11.76 -2.66
C SER A 251 -13.56 11.82 -3.43
N SER A 252 -14.47 12.68 -2.98
CA SER A 252 -15.71 13.03 -3.69
C SER A 252 -15.48 14.16 -4.70
N GLU A 253 -16.51 14.50 -5.47
CA GLU A 253 -16.47 15.57 -6.46
C GLU A 253 -16.23 16.98 -5.90
N THR A 254 -16.50 17.20 -4.61
CA THR A 254 -16.25 18.48 -3.91
C THR A 254 -14.93 18.49 -3.14
N ALA A 255 -14.34 17.32 -2.92
CA ALA A 255 -13.12 17.11 -2.15
C ALA A 255 -13.08 17.78 -0.76
N ASP A 256 -14.24 17.89 -0.11
CA ASP A 256 -14.39 18.40 1.25
C ASP A 256 -13.62 17.54 2.27
N ALA A 257 -13.15 18.16 3.37
CA ALA A 257 -12.33 17.51 4.39
C ALA A 257 -12.97 16.25 5.03
N ASN A 258 -14.29 16.15 5.08
CA ASN A 258 -15.00 14.98 5.61
C ASN A 258 -15.28 13.90 4.54
N ARG A 259 -14.82 14.09 3.30
CA ARG A 259 -15.04 13.17 2.18
C ARG A 259 -13.75 12.63 1.56
N VAL A 260 -12.60 13.06 2.06
CA VAL A 260 -11.28 12.60 1.62
C VAL A 260 -10.89 11.30 2.30
N PHE A 261 -10.24 10.42 1.56
CA PHE A 261 -9.71 9.18 2.05
C PHE A 261 -8.43 9.41 2.85
N CYS A 262 -8.27 8.62 3.91
CA CYS A 262 -7.06 8.60 4.72
C CYS A 262 -6.57 7.17 4.79
N GLY A 263 -5.43 6.89 4.17
CA GLY A 263 -4.95 5.52 4.01
C GLY A 263 -4.11 5.32 2.75
N GLN A 264 -4.03 4.08 2.29
CA GLN A 264 -3.23 3.69 1.15
C GLN A 264 -4.05 2.94 0.10
N LEU A 265 -3.73 3.15 -1.17
CA LEU A 265 -4.23 2.37 -2.31
C LEU A 265 -3.07 1.69 -3.04
N GLY A 266 -3.25 0.42 -3.39
CA GLY A 266 -2.37 -0.28 -4.32
C GLY A 266 -2.64 0.14 -5.77
N ALA A 267 -2.38 -0.77 -6.71
CA ALA A 267 -2.82 -0.57 -8.09
C ALA A 267 -4.36 -0.53 -8.17
N VAL A 268 -4.89 0.36 -8.99
CA VAL A 268 -6.32 0.54 -9.23
C VAL A 268 -6.61 0.13 -10.65
N TYR A 269 -7.52 -0.83 -10.83
CA TYR A 269 -7.93 -1.33 -12.13
C TYR A 269 -9.42 -1.07 -12.34
N VAL A 270 -9.78 -0.61 -13.53
CA VAL A 270 -11.16 -0.68 -14.01
C VAL A 270 -11.19 -1.54 -15.25
N PHE A 271 -11.98 -2.60 -15.22
CA PHE A 271 -12.20 -3.52 -16.33
C PHE A 271 -13.53 -3.19 -17.03
N THR A 272 -13.56 -3.28 -18.35
CA THR A 272 -14.75 -3.11 -19.21
C THR A 272 -15.67 -4.35 -19.24
N GLU A 273 -15.48 -5.26 -18.28
CA GLU A 273 -16.27 -6.48 -18.13
C GLU A 273 -16.64 -6.72 -16.66
N ALA A 274 -17.75 -7.42 -16.45
CA ALA A 274 -18.10 -8.01 -15.17
C ALA A 274 -17.26 -9.28 -14.92
N LEU A 275 -16.18 -9.16 -14.14
CA LEU A 275 -15.28 -10.27 -13.87
C LEU A 275 -15.99 -11.39 -13.10
N ASN A 276 -15.64 -12.63 -13.43
CA ASN A 276 -16.20 -13.81 -12.78
C ASN A 276 -15.45 -14.15 -11.47
N PRO A 277 -16.02 -15.00 -10.60
CA PRO A 277 -15.39 -15.35 -9.32
C PRO A 277 -13.99 -15.96 -9.44
N ALA A 278 -13.73 -16.77 -10.47
CA ALA A 278 -12.43 -17.40 -10.68
C ALA A 278 -11.35 -16.36 -11.04
N GLN A 279 -11.70 -15.39 -11.89
CA GLN A 279 -10.82 -14.26 -12.22
C GLN A 279 -10.51 -13.43 -10.98
N ILE A 280 -11.52 -13.06 -10.20
CA ILE A 280 -11.36 -12.25 -8.99
C ILE A 280 -10.50 -12.97 -7.94
N PHE A 281 -10.75 -14.26 -7.73
CA PHE A 281 -9.94 -15.07 -6.82
C PHE A 281 -8.48 -15.18 -7.30
N ALA A 282 -8.25 -15.40 -8.59
CA ALA A 282 -6.90 -15.48 -9.15
C ALA A 282 -6.15 -14.13 -9.03
N VAL A 283 -6.83 -13.00 -9.26
CA VAL A 283 -6.25 -11.66 -9.05
C VAL A 283 -5.85 -11.45 -7.58
N HIS A 284 -6.66 -11.95 -6.64
CA HIS A 284 -6.31 -11.88 -5.21
C HIS A 284 -5.04 -12.67 -4.87
N GLN A 285 -4.80 -13.82 -5.50
CA GLN A 285 -3.61 -14.63 -5.26
C GLN A 285 -2.30 -13.92 -5.67
N LEU A 286 -2.36 -12.91 -6.55
CA LEU A 286 -1.21 -12.08 -6.90
C LEU A 286 -0.81 -11.09 -5.78
N GLY A 287 -1.66 -10.92 -4.77
CA GLY A 287 -1.39 -10.07 -3.61
C GLY A 287 -1.39 -8.56 -3.91
N PRO A 288 -1.17 -7.73 -2.86
CA PRO A 288 -1.22 -6.27 -2.98
C PRO A 288 -0.07 -5.65 -3.77
N GLY A 289 1.04 -6.38 -3.97
CA GLY A 289 2.21 -5.89 -4.69
C GLY A 289 2.11 -5.95 -6.21
N TYR A 290 1.07 -6.62 -6.74
CA TYR A 290 0.85 -6.73 -8.17
C TYR A 290 0.36 -5.42 -8.76
N LYS A 291 1.01 -5.00 -9.85
CA LYS A 291 0.83 -3.68 -10.49
C LYS A 291 0.99 -3.72 -12.01
N SER A 292 1.01 -4.93 -12.58
CA SER A 292 1.19 -5.18 -14.01
C SER A 292 -0.18 -5.33 -14.70
N THR A 293 -0.22 -5.78 -15.96
CA THR A 293 -1.41 -5.70 -16.84
C THR A 293 -1.98 -7.06 -17.25
N PHE A 294 -1.59 -8.14 -16.58
CA PHE A 294 -2.04 -9.51 -16.80
C PHE A 294 -1.70 -10.05 -18.19
N LYS A 295 -0.62 -9.54 -18.81
CA LYS A 295 -0.23 -9.92 -20.17
C LYS A 295 0.70 -11.13 -20.19
N PHE A 296 1.62 -11.21 -19.22
CA PHE A 296 2.63 -12.27 -19.18
C PHE A 296 2.74 -12.96 -17.81
N LYS A 297 2.95 -14.27 -17.83
CA LYS A 297 3.18 -15.09 -16.63
C LYS A 297 4.38 -14.62 -15.79
N SER A 298 5.37 -13.99 -16.41
CA SER A 298 6.58 -13.47 -15.76
C SER A 298 6.38 -12.14 -15.04
N GLU A 299 5.17 -11.58 -15.04
CA GLU A 299 4.86 -10.33 -14.34
C GLU A 299 4.78 -10.47 -12.82
N SER A 300 4.81 -11.70 -12.30
CA SER A 300 4.80 -11.99 -10.87
C SER A 300 5.74 -13.15 -10.56
N ASP A 301 6.56 -12.97 -9.52
CA ASP A 301 7.43 -14.02 -8.97
C ASP A 301 6.66 -14.98 -8.02
N ILE A 302 5.35 -14.74 -7.82
CA ILE A 302 4.52 -15.57 -6.95
C ILE A 302 4.26 -16.93 -7.60
N HIS A 303 4.52 -17.99 -6.83
CA HIS A 303 4.23 -19.35 -7.26
C HIS A 303 2.71 -19.63 -7.22
N LEU A 304 2.04 -19.41 -8.35
CA LEU A 304 0.62 -19.70 -8.53
C LEU A 304 0.39 -21.11 -9.10
N ALA A 305 -0.72 -21.74 -8.69
CA ALA A 305 -1.23 -22.95 -9.33
C ALA A 305 -1.55 -22.70 -10.82
N GLU A 306 -1.38 -23.71 -11.67
CA GLU A 306 -1.45 -23.53 -13.12
C GLU A 306 -2.83 -23.04 -13.60
N HIS A 307 -3.92 -23.49 -12.96
CA HIS A 307 -5.26 -23.02 -13.29
C HIS A 307 -5.45 -21.51 -13.02
N HIS A 308 -4.84 -20.97 -11.95
CA HIS A 308 -4.85 -19.52 -11.71
C HIS A 308 -4.08 -18.77 -12.80
N LYS A 309 -2.93 -19.29 -13.23
CA LYS A 309 -2.15 -18.69 -14.32
C LYS A 309 -2.94 -18.68 -15.63
N GLN A 310 -3.66 -19.75 -15.94
CA GLN A 310 -4.51 -19.78 -17.13
C GLN A 310 -5.60 -18.71 -17.08
N VAL A 311 -6.29 -18.58 -15.95
CA VAL A 311 -7.34 -17.56 -15.77
C VAL A 311 -6.79 -16.13 -15.82
N LEU A 312 -5.58 -15.90 -15.32
CA LEU A 312 -4.96 -14.58 -15.29
C LEU A 312 -4.42 -14.15 -16.65
N TYR A 313 -3.79 -15.08 -17.38
CA TYR A 313 -2.94 -14.78 -18.53
C TYR A 313 -3.48 -15.37 -19.85
N ASP A 314 -4.78 -15.66 -19.94
CA ASP A 314 -5.45 -16.03 -21.22
C ASP A 314 -5.70 -14.82 -22.14
N GLY A 315 -5.29 -13.62 -21.71
CA GLY A 315 -5.42 -12.37 -22.44
C GLY A 315 -6.72 -11.61 -22.18
N LYS A 316 -7.77 -12.24 -21.61
CA LYS A 316 -9.07 -11.59 -21.41
C LYS A 316 -9.03 -10.48 -20.36
N LEU A 317 -8.30 -10.71 -19.25
CA LEU A 317 -8.11 -9.68 -18.24
C LEU A 317 -7.35 -8.49 -18.81
N ALA A 318 -6.23 -8.74 -19.49
CA ALA A 318 -5.43 -7.69 -20.11
C ALA A 318 -6.25 -6.86 -21.12
N SER A 319 -6.98 -7.52 -22.03
CA SER A 319 -7.78 -6.84 -23.06
C SER A 319 -8.99 -6.09 -22.52
N SER A 320 -9.46 -6.43 -21.32
CA SER A 320 -10.60 -5.75 -20.68
C SER A 320 -10.19 -4.59 -19.78
N ILE A 321 -8.89 -4.31 -19.55
CA ILE A 321 -8.48 -3.13 -18.77
C ILE A 321 -8.91 -1.86 -19.51
N ALA A 322 -9.84 -1.10 -18.92
CA ALA A 322 -10.26 0.22 -19.39
C ALA A 322 -9.21 1.27 -19.03
N PHE A 323 -8.73 1.23 -17.79
CA PHE A 323 -7.57 1.98 -17.32
C PHE A 323 -6.98 1.34 -16.05
N THR A 324 -5.71 1.60 -15.80
CA THR A 324 -5.03 1.26 -14.57
C THR A 324 -4.01 2.31 -14.14
N TYR A 325 -3.99 2.60 -12.84
CA TYR A 325 -3.01 3.48 -12.22
C TYR A 325 -2.30 2.75 -11.08
N ASN A 326 -0.99 2.98 -10.96
CA ASN A 326 -0.19 2.43 -9.87
C ASN A 326 0.91 3.42 -9.46
N ALA A 327 1.35 3.35 -8.21
CA ALA A 327 2.30 4.30 -7.64
C ALA A 327 3.73 4.17 -8.22
N LYS A 328 4.05 3.11 -8.97
CA LYS A 328 5.35 3.00 -9.66
C LYS A 328 5.36 3.76 -10.98
N ALA A 329 4.19 3.95 -11.60
CA ALA A 329 4.02 4.65 -12.87
C ALA A 329 3.61 6.10 -12.62
N THR A 330 4.51 6.88 -12.03
CA THR A 330 4.27 8.31 -11.76
C THR A 330 5.46 9.17 -12.17
N ASP A 331 5.17 10.39 -12.61
CA ASP A 331 6.15 11.44 -12.84
C ASP A 331 5.76 12.68 -12.04
N ALA A 332 6.51 12.96 -10.98
CA ALA A 332 6.15 13.94 -9.94
C ALA A 332 4.70 13.72 -9.43
N GLN A 333 3.79 14.63 -9.76
CA GLN A 333 2.37 14.54 -9.38
C GLN A 333 1.50 13.80 -10.40
N LEU A 334 2.02 13.52 -11.60
CA LEU A 334 1.29 12.87 -12.66
C LEU A 334 1.27 11.35 -12.45
N CYS A 335 0.07 10.75 -12.44
CA CYS A 335 -0.14 9.31 -12.48
C CYS A 335 -0.32 8.84 -13.92
N LEU A 336 0.64 8.06 -14.42
CA LEU A 336 0.63 7.56 -15.78
C LEU A 336 -0.33 6.36 -15.89
N GLU A 337 -1.39 6.55 -16.67
CA GLU A 337 -2.25 5.46 -17.12
C GLU A 337 -1.41 4.37 -17.82
N SER A 338 -1.57 3.12 -17.37
CA SER A 338 -0.69 2.00 -17.71
C SER A 338 -1.41 0.83 -18.38
N SER A 339 -2.60 1.03 -18.96
CA SER A 339 -3.32 -0.01 -19.69
C SER A 339 -2.53 -0.50 -20.92
N PRO A 340 -2.76 -1.75 -21.38
CA PRO A 340 -2.14 -2.24 -22.61
C PRO A 340 -2.41 -1.29 -23.79
N LYS A 341 -1.36 -0.95 -24.55
CA LYS A 341 -1.45 0.01 -25.67
C LYS A 341 -2.44 -0.41 -26.76
N GLU A 342 -2.74 -1.70 -26.84
CA GLU A 342 -3.72 -2.24 -27.79
C GLU A 342 -5.17 -1.91 -27.39
N ASN A 343 -5.41 -1.56 -26.12
CA ASN A 343 -6.74 -1.24 -25.63
C ASN A 343 -7.10 0.21 -26.01
N PRO A 344 -8.32 0.45 -26.53
CA PRO A 344 -8.75 1.79 -26.90
C PRO A 344 -8.94 2.67 -25.65
N SER A 345 -8.37 3.87 -25.67
CA SER A 345 -8.59 4.85 -24.60
C SER A 345 -10.07 5.23 -24.49
N ILE A 346 -10.55 5.33 -23.25
CA ILE A 346 -11.91 5.77 -22.91
C ILE A 346 -11.98 7.26 -22.56
N PHE A 347 -10.83 7.94 -22.44
CA PHE A 347 -10.74 9.33 -22.01
C PHE A 347 -10.95 10.30 -23.16
N VAL A 348 -11.40 11.52 -22.85
CA VAL A 348 -11.58 12.60 -23.84
C VAL A 348 -10.24 13.06 -24.42
N HIS A 349 -9.21 13.12 -23.57
CA HIS A 349 -7.89 13.63 -23.90
C HIS A 349 -6.80 12.76 -23.25
N SER A 350 -5.65 13.36 -22.88
CA SER A 350 -4.59 12.69 -22.14
C SER A 350 -5.18 11.86 -20.97
N PRO A 351 -4.83 10.56 -20.85
CA PRO A 351 -5.43 9.65 -19.89
C PRO A 351 -4.75 9.69 -18.52
N HIS A 352 -3.71 10.52 -18.35
CA HIS A 352 -2.96 10.59 -17.11
C HIS A 352 -3.72 11.35 -16.02
N ALA A 353 -3.71 10.81 -14.79
CA ALA A 353 -4.37 11.39 -13.64
C ALA A 353 -3.40 12.27 -12.83
N LEU A 354 -3.90 13.09 -11.92
CA LEU A 354 -3.11 14.07 -11.16
C LEU A 354 -3.28 13.87 -9.66
N MET A 355 -2.19 13.67 -8.92
CA MET A 355 -2.16 13.66 -7.46
C MET A 355 -2.28 15.10 -6.94
N LEU A 356 -3.23 15.32 -6.03
CA LEU A 356 -3.53 16.60 -5.40
C LEU A 356 -3.25 16.56 -3.91
N GLN A 357 -2.85 17.70 -3.33
CA GLN A 357 -2.71 17.94 -1.88
C GLN A 357 -2.02 16.80 -1.12
N ASP A 358 -0.69 16.74 -1.19
CA ASP A 358 0.16 15.79 -0.45
C ASP A 358 -0.17 14.30 -0.62
N VAL A 359 -1.02 13.94 -1.60
CA VAL A 359 -1.10 12.58 -2.08
C VAL A 359 0.24 12.23 -2.72
N LYS A 360 0.89 11.20 -2.18
CA LYS A 360 2.22 10.76 -2.60
C LYS A 360 2.16 9.36 -3.18
N ALA A 361 2.90 9.14 -4.26
CA ALA A 361 3.28 7.80 -4.68
C ALA A 361 4.48 7.34 -3.85
N ILE A 362 4.30 6.30 -3.04
CA ILE A 362 5.33 5.78 -2.16
C ILE A 362 5.95 4.54 -2.80
N VAL A 363 7.28 4.52 -2.83
CA VAL A 363 8.09 3.36 -3.19
C VAL A 363 8.99 3.06 -2.01
N THR A 364 9.01 1.80 -1.61
CA THR A 364 9.79 1.30 -0.47
C THR A 364 10.68 0.16 -0.93
N HIS A 365 11.84 0.03 -0.30
CA HIS A 365 12.88 -0.88 -0.73
C HIS A 365 12.99 -2.06 0.23
N SER A 366 12.81 -3.26 -0.31
CA SER A 366 13.03 -4.49 0.46
C SER A 366 14.53 -4.80 0.61
N ILE A 367 14.87 -5.57 1.64
CA ILE A 367 16.22 -6.12 1.80
C ILE A 367 16.67 -6.93 0.58
N HIS A 368 15.76 -7.68 -0.08
CA HIS A 368 16.06 -8.43 -1.29
C HIS A 368 16.50 -7.52 -2.44
N SER A 369 15.76 -6.44 -2.67
CA SER A 369 16.10 -5.44 -3.70
C SER A 369 17.42 -4.76 -3.38
N ALA A 370 17.63 -4.36 -2.13
CA ALA A 370 18.86 -3.70 -1.70
C ALA A 370 20.09 -4.61 -1.82
N ILE A 371 20.01 -5.88 -1.41
CA ILE A 371 21.07 -6.89 -1.57
C ILE A 371 21.38 -7.13 -3.05
N HIS A 372 20.34 -7.28 -3.88
CA HIS A 372 20.52 -7.47 -5.31
C HIS A 372 21.31 -6.31 -5.94
N SER A 373 21.01 -5.06 -5.56
CA SER A 373 21.71 -3.87 -6.05
C SER A 373 23.18 -3.75 -5.64
N ILE A 374 23.65 -4.50 -4.64
CA ILE A 374 25.04 -4.41 -4.15
C ILE A 374 25.90 -5.64 -4.48
N GLY A 375 25.41 -6.56 -5.32
CA GLY A 375 26.15 -7.77 -5.72
C GLY A 375 25.45 -9.09 -5.41
N GLY A 376 24.18 -9.05 -4.97
CA GLY A 376 23.39 -10.24 -4.70
C GLY A 376 23.80 -10.92 -3.40
N ILE A 377 23.37 -12.17 -3.22
CA ILE A 377 23.48 -12.89 -1.93
C ILE A 377 24.93 -13.04 -1.42
N GLN A 378 25.90 -12.97 -2.32
CA GLN A 378 27.34 -13.10 -2.01
C GLN A 378 27.83 -12.03 -1.04
N VAL A 379 27.16 -10.88 -0.95
CA VAL A 379 27.49 -9.82 0.02
C VAL A 379 27.34 -10.25 1.48
N LEU A 380 26.59 -11.33 1.74
CA LEU A 380 26.44 -11.90 3.08
C LEU A 380 27.58 -12.87 3.44
N PHE A 381 28.35 -13.37 2.46
CA PHE A 381 29.37 -14.39 2.70
C PHE A 381 30.46 -13.98 3.69
N PRO A 382 30.95 -12.72 3.69
CA PRO A 382 31.91 -12.27 4.68
C PRO A 382 31.41 -12.37 6.13
N LEU A 383 30.09 -12.38 6.38
CA LEU A 383 29.55 -12.56 7.73
C LEU A 383 29.82 -13.97 8.26
N PHE A 384 29.77 -14.99 7.39
CA PHE A 384 30.06 -16.38 7.79
C PHE A 384 31.55 -16.61 8.08
N ALA A 385 32.45 -15.86 7.45
CA ALA A 385 33.89 -15.95 7.71
C ALA A 385 34.30 -15.39 9.08
N GLN A 386 33.38 -14.72 9.78
CA GLN A 386 33.62 -14.01 11.04
C GLN A 386 32.85 -14.62 12.22
N LEU A 387 32.27 -15.83 12.05
CA LEU A 387 31.47 -16.49 13.09
C LEU A 387 32.25 -16.76 14.38
N ASP A 388 33.56 -17.00 14.27
CA ASP A 388 34.45 -17.28 15.41
C ASP A 388 34.96 -16.01 16.12
N ASN A 389 34.63 -14.82 15.61
CA ASN A 389 35.03 -13.57 16.24
C ASN A 389 34.35 -13.42 17.60
N ARG A 390 35.06 -12.84 18.58
CA ARG A 390 34.53 -12.58 19.92
C ARG A 390 33.87 -11.22 19.98
N GLN A 391 32.72 -11.10 20.65
CA GLN A 391 32.19 -9.78 21.05
C GLN A 391 32.61 -9.50 22.50
N LEU A 392 33.29 -8.38 22.72
CA LEU A 392 33.61 -7.93 24.08
C LEU A 392 32.30 -7.48 24.75
N HIS A 393 31.91 -8.16 25.83
CA HIS A 393 30.80 -7.72 26.68
C HIS A 393 31.30 -6.60 27.61
N ASP A 394 30.51 -5.54 27.78
CA ASP A 394 30.79 -4.46 28.75
C ASP A 394 30.73 -4.95 30.21
N SER A 395 30.36 -6.20 30.46
CA SER A 395 30.34 -6.84 31.77
C SER A 395 31.65 -7.57 32.09
N GLN A 396 32.75 -6.82 32.15
CA GLN A 396 33.80 -7.17 33.12
C GLN A 396 33.33 -6.64 34.47
N VAL A 397 32.61 -7.48 35.23
CA VAL A 397 32.64 -7.36 36.69
C VAL A 397 34.11 -7.56 37.06
N GLU A 398 34.75 -6.53 37.60
CA GLU A 398 36.06 -6.62 38.21
C GLU A 398 36.05 -7.80 39.20
N THR A 399 36.63 -8.94 38.81
CA THR A 399 37.09 -9.94 39.77
C THR A 399 38.42 -9.46 40.34
N THR A 400 38.38 -8.38 41.10
CA THR A 400 39.41 -8.02 42.08
C THR A 400 38.81 -8.22 43.46
N VAL A 401 38.80 -9.48 43.90
CA VAL A 401 38.87 -9.78 45.33
C VAL A 401 40.15 -10.60 45.51
N TRP A 402 41.12 -9.95 46.15
CA TRP A 402 42.41 -10.51 46.57
C TRP A 402 42.24 -11.61 47.61
#